data_AF-A0A8H7S6I3-F1
#
_entry.id   AF-A0A8H7S6I3-F1
#
_cell.length_a   1.000
_cell.length_b   1.000
_cell.length_c   1.000
_cell.angle_alpha   90.00
_cell.angle_beta   90.00
_cell.angle_gamma   90.00
#
_symmetry.space_group_name_H-M   'P 1'
#
loop_
_entity.id
_entity.type
_entity.pdbx_description
1 polymer ?
#
loop_
_entity_poly.entity_id
_entity_poly.type
_entity_poly.pdbx_seq_one_letter_code
_entity_poly.pdbx_strand_id
1 'polypeptide(L)'
;MSINANKLLLSHSRASWRSIKNSSIVTQRQRLSPLHTNAIQRSAESVQHQRIRQAMPYFDAERFARLLEREGFSAGQARAVINSLDDVVDESTTIVTTDLVSKADQEQTIKQYKDDFSRLKAEIQQMERRDVDEVKTANERLKSEIEKLRKSLQQEITRSQAGVRLDLNLEKGRIRDETIEQHEKLRKTDDKIESEILALKKQMEGIKLQILQYMIGTITAGGTLVLGYIHFLS
;
A
#
# COMPACT_ATOMS: atom_id res chain seq x y z
N MET A 1 -5.39 -31.49 -25.22
CA MET A 1 -4.29 -30.75 -24.56
C MET A 1 -4.74 -29.32 -24.24
N SER A 2 -5.37 -29.02 -23.10
CA SER A 2 -5.66 -27.62 -22.71
C SER A 2 -5.97 -27.41 -21.21
N ILE A 3 -5.39 -28.23 -20.33
CA ILE A 3 -5.68 -28.15 -18.87
C ILE A 3 -4.51 -27.52 -18.08
N ASN A 4 -3.38 -27.22 -18.73
CA ASN A 4 -2.14 -26.86 -18.00
C ASN A 4 -1.92 -25.35 -17.77
N ALA A 5 -2.59 -24.47 -18.52
CA ALA A 5 -2.32 -23.02 -18.42
C ALA A 5 -2.85 -22.38 -17.11
N ASN A 6 -4.01 -22.83 -16.61
CA ASN A 6 -4.65 -22.21 -15.45
C ASN A 6 -3.98 -22.62 -14.11
N LYS A 7 -3.37 -23.81 -14.06
CA LYS A 7 -2.60 -24.29 -12.89
C LYS A 7 -1.28 -23.54 -12.70
N LEU A 8 -0.65 -23.12 -13.80
CA LEU A 8 0.58 -22.33 -13.80
C LEU A 8 0.36 -20.87 -13.40
N LEU A 9 -0.77 -20.28 -13.78
CA LEU A 9 -1.14 -18.91 -13.36
C LEU A 9 -1.49 -18.84 -11.87
N LEU A 10 -2.23 -19.84 -11.35
CA LEU A 10 -2.55 -19.92 -9.93
C LEU A 10 -1.32 -20.24 -9.06
N SER A 11 -0.34 -20.99 -9.57
CA SER A 11 0.91 -21.25 -8.85
C SER A 11 1.82 -20.02 -8.81
N HIS A 12 1.93 -19.26 -9.91
CA HIS A 12 2.68 -18.00 -9.95
C HIS A 12 2.06 -16.94 -9.03
N SER A 13 0.73 -16.83 -9.00
CA SER A 13 0.06 -15.89 -8.10
C SER A 13 0.30 -16.27 -6.63
N ARG A 14 0.15 -17.56 -6.26
CA ARG A 14 0.44 -18.02 -4.89
C ARG A 14 1.91 -17.87 -4.49
N ALA A 15 2.85 -18.03 -5.43
CA ALA A 15 4.27 -17.79 -5.20
C ALA A 15 4.57 -16.30 -5.00
N SER A 16 3.89 -15.41 -5.75
CA SER A 16 3.97 -13.95 -5.59
C SER A 16 3.40 -13.49 -4.24
N TRP A 17 2.24 -14.00 -3.80
CA TRP A 17 1.69 -13.70 -2.47
C TRP A 17 2.56 -14.25 -1.33
N ARG A 18 3.26 -15.37 -1.55
CA ARG A 18 4.29 -15.86 -0.61
C ARG A 18 5.52 -14.95 -0.60
N SER A 19 5.97 -14.49 -1.76
CA SER A 19 7.10 -13.55 -1.89
C SER A 19 6.80 -12.19 -1.25
N ILE A 20 5.56 -11.69 -1.32
CA ILE A 20 5.13 -10.44 -0.68
C ILE A 20 4.92 -10.62 0.84
N LYS A 21 4.54 -11.82 1.31
CA LYS A 21 4.56 -12.13 2.76
C LYS A 21 5.96 -12.38 3.31
N ASN A 22 6.92 -12.77 2.45
CA ASN A 22 8.33 -12.97 2.81
C ASN A 22 9.19 -11.72 2.57
N SER A 23 8.72 -10.75 1.78
CA SER A 23 9.31 -9.42 1.67
C SER A 23 9.05 -8.70 2.98
N SER A 24 10.01 -8.87 3.86
CA SER A 24 10.00 -8.45 5.23
C SER A 24 10.06 -6.92 5.29
N ILE A 25 8.89 -6.29 5.23
CA ILE A 25 8.54 -5.24 6.21
C ILE A 25 7.96 -5.92 7.46
N VAL A 26 8.46 -7.12 7.78
CA VAL A 26 8.66 -7.50 9.17
C VAL A 26 9.67 -6.49 9.64
N THR A 27 9.17 -5.42 10.28
CA THR A 27 9.94 -4.57 11.17
C THR A 27 10.89 -5.49 11.90
N GLN A 28 12.14 -5.46 11.47
CA GLN A 28 13.23 -6.09 12.16
C GLN A 28 13.28 -5.33 13.47
N ARG A 29 12.51 -5.83 14.46
CA ARG A 29 12.88 -5.78 15.86
C ARG A 29 14.22 -6.50 15.92
N GLN A 30 15.28 -5.85 15.46
CA GLN A 30 16.45 -5.78 16.30
C GLN A 30 15.87 -5.36 17.64
N ARG A 31 15.86 -6.32 18.56
CA ARG A 31 15.99 -6.00 19.96
C ARG A 31 17.12 -4.96 19.99
N LEU A 32 16.74 -3.69 20.04
CA LEU A 32 17.46 -2.77 20.87
C LEU A 32 17.31 -3.41 22.26
N SER A 33 18.22 -4.34 22.55
CA SER A 33 18.72 -4.55 23.89
C SER A 33 18.81 -3.15 24.50
N PRO A 34 18.40 -2.93 25.77
CA PRO A 34 18.60 -1.65 26.42
C PRO A 34 20.12 -1.41 26.54
N LEU A 35 20.72 -0.98 25.44
CA LEU A 35 22.06 -0.47 25.32
C LEU A 35 21.96 0.87 26.04
N HIS A 36 22.53 0.86 27.25
CA HIS A 36 22.92 2.02 28.04
C HIS A 36 21.98 2.60 29.10
N THR A 37 20.84 2.01 29.47
CA THR A 37 20.17 2.47 30.72
C THR A 37 20.99 2.13 31.97
N ASN A 38 21.64 0.95 32.01
CA ASN A 38 22.45 0.54 33.16
C ASN A 38 23.85 1.17 33.18
N ALA A 39 24.35 1.67 32.05
CA ALA A 39 25.64 2.34 31.97
C ALA A 39 25.59 3.75 32.56
N ILE A 40 24.50 4.48 32.32
CA ILE A 40 24.29 5.83 32.86
C ILE A 40 23.97 5.78 34.37
N GLN A 41 23.27 4.72 34.81
CA GLN A 41 22.94 4.55 36.24
C GLN A 41 24.15 4.21 37.10
N ARG A 42 25.10 3.40 36.60
CA ARG A 42 26.35 3.08 37.33
C ARG A 42 27.37 4.23 37.33
N SER A 43 27.36 5.10 36.32
CA SER A 43 28.23 6.28 36.30
C SER A 43 27.76 7.42 37.22
N ALA A 44 26.51 7.40 37.68
CA ALA A 44 25.98 8.40 38.61
C ALA A 44 26.37 8.13 40.08
N GLU A 45 26.79 6.91 40.42
CA GLU A 45 27.13 6.51 41.80
C GLU A 45 28.62 6.61 42.13
N SER A 46 29.51 6.81 41.15
CA SER A 46 30.97 6.76 41.37
C SER A 46 31.70 8.09 41.21
N VAL A 47 31.02 9.24 41.19
CA VAL A 47 31.70 10.54 41.35
C VAL A 47 31.95 10.76 42.83
N GLN A 48 32.85 9.94 43.38
CA GLN A 48 33.49 10.15 44.66
C GLN A 48 34.25 11.47 44.54
N HIS A 49 33.62 12.56 44.99
CA HIS A 49 34.25 13.86 45.05
C HIS A 49 35.42 13.75 46.02
N GLN A 50 36.61 13.52 45.48
CA GLN A 50 37.84 13.58 46.23
C GLN A 50 37.91 14.97 46.84
N ARG A 51 37.68 15.03 48.16
CA ARG A 51 37.74 16.26 48.94
C ARG A 51 39.17 16.79 48.82
N ILE A 52 39.41 17.69 47.89
CA ILE A 52 40.57 18.57 47.93
C ILE A 52 40.27 19.58 49.04
N ARG A 53 40.43 19.15 50.29
CA ARG A 53 40.71 20.07 51.39
C ARG A 53 42.18 20.44 51.22
N GLN A 54 42.47 21.35 50.30
CA GLN A 54 43.73 22.08 50.34
C GLN A 54 43.66 22.93 51.61
N ALA A 55 44.28 22.46 52.68
CA ALA A 55 44.60 23.31 53.80
C ALA A 55 45.51 24.41 53.23
N MET A 56 45.02 25.66 53.22
CA MET A 56 45.82 26.81 52.84
C MET A 56 47.13 26.77 53.65
N PRO A 57 48.30 26.71 53.00
CA PRO A 57 49.58 26.72 53.71
C PRO A 57 49.66 28.00 54.54
N TYR A 58 49.89 27.86 55.85
CA TYR A 58 50.05 29.00 56.75
C TYR A 58 51.38 29.70 56.45
N PHE A 59 51.32 30.99 56.09
CA PHE A 59 52.51 31.80 55.82
C PHE A 59 53.15 32.25 57.14
N ASP A 60 54.37 31.78 57.42
CA ASP A 60 55.13 32.15 58.61
C ASP A 60 55.94 33.43 58.35
N ALA A 61 55.32 34.57 58.64
CA ALA A 61 55.90 35.90 58.47
C ALA A 61 57.19 36.11 59.29
N GLU A 62 57.28 35.53 60.49
CA GLU A 62 58.44 35.71 61.39
C GLU A 62 59.65 34.90 60.94
N ARG A 63 59.43 33.73 60.34
CA ARG A 63 60.52 32.97 59.70
C ARG A 63 61.01 33.66 58.43
N PHE A 64 60.10 34.24 57.64
CA PHE A 64 60.46 34.97 56.42
C PHE A 64 61.21 36.27 56.74
N ALA A 65 60.81 36.98 57.80
CA ALA A 65 61.50 38.19 58.30
C ALA A 65 62.97 37.91 58.64
N ARG A 66 63.21 36.85 59.43
CA ARG A 66 64.57 36.44 59.83
C ARG A 66 65.44 36.02 58.66
N LEU A 67 64.84 35.46 57.60
CA LEU A 67 65.55 35.11 56.38
C LEU A 67 66.00 36.37 55.63
N LEU A 68 65.11 37.35 55.49
CA LEU A 68 65.43 38.64 54.86
C LEU A 68 66.51 39.39 55.64
N GLU A 69 66.43 39.40 56.97
CA GLU A 69 67.46 40.00 57.83
C GLU A 69 68.83 39.34 57.66
N ARG A 70 68.87 38.01 57.46
CA ARG A 70 70.12 37.27 57.19
C ARG A 70 70.71 37.56 55.81
N GLU A 71 69.88 37.90 54.84
CA GLU A 71 70.27 38.30 53.49
C GLU A 71 70.60 39.81 53.38
N GLY A 72 70.69 40.52 54.52
CA GLY A 72 71.18 41.90 54.59
C GLY A 72 70.12 43.00 54.62
N PHE A 73 68.84 42.65 54.78
CA PHE A 73 67.76 43.64 54.96
C PHE A 73 67.71 44.13 56.41
N SER A 74 67.36 45.40 56.62
CA SER A 74 67.03 45.86 57.98
C SER A 74 65.67 45.33 58.43
N ALA A 75 65.44 45.19 59.74
CA ALA A 75 64.18 44.70 60.30
C ALA A 75 62.94 45.46 59.76
N GLY A 76 63.08 46.78 59.53
CA GLY A 76 62.02 47.61 58.95
C GLY A 76 61.77 47.31 57.46
N GLN A 77 62.82 47.04 56.68
CA GLN A 77 62.69 46.66 55.27
C GLN A 77 62.12 45.25 55.11
N ALA A 78 62.53 44.31 55.96
CA ALA A 78 61.96 42.95 55.99
C ALA A 78 60.46 42.99 56.31
N ARG A 79 60.04 43.82 57.28
CA ARG A 79 58.61 44.05 57.60
C ARG A 79 57.85 44.64 56.41
N ALA A 80 58.43 45.61 55.71
CA ALA A 80 57.79 46.25 54.56
C ALA A 80 57.56 45.25 53.41
N VAL A 81 58.53 44.38 53.11
CA VAL A 81 58.40 43.33 52.09
C VAL A 81 57.34 42.30 52.47
N ILE A 82 57.26 41.92 53.75
CA ILE A 82 56.21 41.02 54.25
C ILE A 82 54.83 41.63 54.06
N ASN A 83 54.64 42.90 54.43
CA ASN A 83 53.34 43.56 54.29
C ASN A 83 52.91 43.66 52.81
N SER A 84 53.83 44.02 51.90
CA SER A 84 53.51 44.04 50.47
C SER A 84 53.19 42.66 49.90
N LEU A 85 53.79 41.60 50.44
CA LEU A 85 53.47 40.23 50.04
C LEU A 85 52.09 39.80 50.57
N ASP A 86 51.74 40.21 51.79
CA ASP A 86 50.42 39.99 52.39
C ASP A 86 49.33 40.63 51.52
N ASP A 87 49.52 41.89 51.10
CA ASP A 87 48.60 42.61 50.23
C ASP A 87 48.39 41.88 48.88
N VAL A 88 49.46 41.42 48.23
CA VAL A 88 49.39 40.70 46.95
C VAL A 88 48.76 39.31 47.11
N VAL A 89 49.01 38.62 48.23
CA VAL A 89 48.42 37.31 48.53
C VAL A 89 46.93 37.44 48.83
N ASP A 90 46.52 38.48 49.56
CA ASP A 90 45.11 38.77 49.83
C ASP A 90 44.34 39.16 48.55
N GLU A 91 44.94 39.98 47.69
CA GLU A 91 44.39 40.31 46.38
C GLU A 91 44.27 39.05 45.50
N SER A 92 45.32 38.23 45.42
CA SER A 92 45.33 36.97 44.66
C SER A 92 44.29 35.97 45.19
N THR A 93 44.19 35.83 46.51
CA THR A 93 43.20 34.95 47.15
C THR A 93 41.78 35.43 46.85
N THR A 94 41.53 36.73 46.89
CA THR A 94 40.23 37.32 46.55
C THR A 94 39.87 37.09 45.09
N ILE A 95 40.79 37.31 44.15
CA ILE A 95 40.57 37.09 42.72
C ILE A 95 40.27 35.60 42.44
N VAL A 96 41.09 34.69 42.97
CA VAL A 96 40.91 33.25 42.75
C VAL A 96 39.60 32.76 43.38
N THR A 97 39.22 33.27 44.55
CA THR A 97 37.97 32.86 45.22
C THR A 97 36.71 33.44 44.60
N THR A 98 36.80 34.57 43.88
CA THR A 98 35.66 35.18 43.20
C THR A 98 35.13 34.31 42.04
N ASP A 99 36.04 33.64 41.32
CA ASP A 99 35.68 32.73 40.21
C ASP A 99 35.37 31.29 40.68
N LEU A 100 35.62 30.98 41.95
CA LEU A 100 35.31 29.67 42.50
C LEU A 100 33.82 29.58 42.85
N VAL A 101 33.14 28.63 42.21
CA VAL A 101 31.76 28.29 42.54
C VAL A 101 31.71 27.51 43.85
N SER A 102 30.81 27.92 44.74
CA SER A 102 30.56 27.20 45.99
C SER A 102 30.13 25.76 45.71
N LYS A 103 30.55 24.82 46.56
CA LYS A 103 30.10 23.43 46.47
C LYS A 103 28.59 23.29 46.58
N ALA A 104 27.94 24.19 47.32
CA ALA A 104 26.48 24.24 47.43
C ALA A 104 25.81 24.58 46.08
N ASP A 105 26.34 25.58 45.35
CA ASP A 105 25.82 25.99 44.04
C ASP A 105 26.07 24.92 42.97
N GLN A 106 27.22 24.26 43.04
CA GLN A 106 27.53 23.11 42.19
C GLN A 106 26.53 21.97 42.41
N GLU A 107 26.25 21.60 43.68
CA GLU A 107 25.27 20.56 44.01
C GLU A 107 23.85 20.94 43.60
N GLN A 108 23.45 22.20 43.78
CA GLN A 108 22.16 22.71 43.33
C GLN A 108 22.00 22.60 41.81
N THR A 109 23.03 22.99 41.06
CA THR A 109 23.03 22.91 39.60
C THR A 109 22.93 21.46 39.12
N ILE A 110 23.67 20.54 39.76
CA ILE A 110 23.58 19.10 39.47
C ILE A 110 22.18 18.55 39.76
N LYS A 111 21.53 18.99 40.85
CA LYS A 111 20.14 18.60 41.15
C LYS A 111 19.17 19.08 40.08
N GLN A 112 19.29 20.34 39.64
CA GLN A 112 18.47 20.87 38.54
C GLN A 112 18.62 20.03 37.27
N TYR A 113 19.86 19.72 36.85
CA TYR A 113 20.07 18.85 35.69
C TYR A 113 19.49 17.44 35.85
N LYS A 114 19.54 16.86 37.05
CA LYS A 114 18.93 15.55 37.33
C LYS A 114 17.40 15.61 37.23
N ASP A 115 16.79 16.68 37.73
CA ASP A 115 15.35 16.88 37.67
C ASP A 115 14.90 17.10 36.22
N ASP A 116 15.62 17.93 35.47
CA ASP A 116 15.36 18.19 34.05
C ASP A 116 15.53 16.93 33.20
N PHE A 117 16.58 16.14 33.47
CA PHE A 117 16.79 14.85 32.81
C PHE A 117 15.64 13.86 33.10
N SER A 118 15.16 13.84 34.34
CA SER A 118 14.04 12.99 34.73
C SER A 118 12.74 13.40 34.05
N ARG A 119 12.50 14.72 33.92
CA ARG A 119 11.36 15.28 33.18
C ARG A 119 11.44 14.95 31.70
N LEU A 120 12.58 15.23 31.05
CA LEU A 120 12.79 14.93 29.64
C LEU A 120 12.60 13.45 29.35
N LYS A 121 13.12 12.57 30.20
CA LYS A 121 12.92 11.12 30.07
C LYS A 121 11.45 10.74 30.15
N ALA A 122 10.70 11.32 31.09
CA ALA A 122 9.26 11.05 31.22
C ALA A 122 8.49 11.53 29.99
N GLU A 123 8.83 12.71 29.47
CA GLU A 123 8.22 13.28 28.27
C GLU A 123 8.50 12.43 27.03
N ILE A 124 9.75 12.00 26.81
CA ILE A 124 10.12 11.10 25.71
C ILE A 124 9.35 9.79 25.81
N GLN A 125 9.27 9.19 27.01
CA GLN A 125 8.52 7.94 27.20
C GLN A 125 7.02 8.11 26.96
N GLN A 126 6.46 9.26 27.31
CA GLN A 126 5.05 9.57 27.06
C GLN A 126 4.79 9.78 25.57
N MET A 127 5.68 10.50 24.87
CA MET A 127 5.61 10.72 23.44
C MET A 127 5.72 9.39 22.68
N GLU A 128 6.71 8.55 23.01
CA GLU A 128 6.88 7.23 22.38
C GLU A 128 5.62 6.36 22.54
N ARG A 129 5.00 6.36 23.72
CA ARG A 129 3.74 5.64 23.94
C ARG A 129 2.60 6.20 23.08
N ARG A 130 2.46 7.52 23.00
CA ARG A 130 1.45 8.16 22.14
C ARG A 130 1.65 7.80 20.68
N ASP A 131 2.87 7.91 20.17
CA ASP A 131 3.18 7.62 18.77
C ASP A 131 2.88 6.15 18.43
N VAL A 132 3.21 5.23 19.34
CA VAL A 132 2.88 3.81 19.19
C VAL A 132 1.37 3.57 19.17
N ASP A 133 0.62 4.21 20.07
CA ASP A 133 -0.83 4.08 20.13
C ASP A 133 -1.52 4.71 18.90
N GLU A 134 -1.02 5.84 18.42
CA GLU A 134 -1.49 6.49 17.20
C GLU A 134 -1.27 5.60 15.97
N VAL A 135 -0.04 5.10 15.78
CA VAL A 135 0.29 4.19 14.68
C VAL A 135 -0.54 2.91 14.75
N LYS A 136 -0.72 2.34 15.95
CA LYS A 136 -1.54 1.15 16.15
C LYS A 136 -3.00 1.40 15.76
N THR A 137 -3.57 2.50 16.20
CA THR A 137 -4.95 2.89 15.90
C THR A 137 -5.13 3.14 14.40
N ALA A 138 -4.20 3.84 13.76
CA ALA A 138 -4.19 4.04 12.32
C ALA A 138 -4.10 2.72 11.56
N ASN A 139 -3.27 1.78 12.01
CA ASN A 139 -3.11 0.46 11.41
C ASN A 139 -4.39 -0.38 11.52
N GLU A 140 -5.04 -0.40 12.68
CA GLU A 140 -6.34 -1.07 12.88
C GLU A 140 -7.44 -0.48 12.00
N ARG A 141 -7.48 0.85 11.88
CA ARG A 141 -8.40 1.57 10.99
C ARG A 141 -8.16 1.19 9.52
N LEU A 142 -6.92 1.27 9.06
CA LEU A 142 -6.56 0.92 7.68
C LEU A 142 -6.88 -0.54 7.36
N LYS A 143 -6.63 -1.48 8.28
CA LYS A 143 -7.04 -2.88 8.13
C LYS A 143 -8.56 -3.02 7.97
N SER A 144 -9.33 -2.30 8.78
CA SER A 144 -10.80 -2.30 8.67
C SER A 144 -11.28 -1.75 7.32
N GLU A 145 -10.68 -0.65 6.85
CA GLU A 145 -10.99 -0.05 5.55
C GLU A 145 -10.63 -0.99 4.39
N ILE A 146 -9.48 -1.68 4.45
CA ILE A 146 -9.09 -2.70 3.46
C ILE A 146 -10.10 -3.85 3.42
N GLU A 147 -10.55 -4.35 4.57
CA GLU A 147 -11.55 -5.42 4.60
C GLU A 147 -12.90 -4.97 4.05
N LYS A 148 -13.31 -3.73 4.30
CA LYS A 148 -14.52 -3.14 3.69
C LYS A 148 -14.39 -3.03 2.18
N LEU A 149 -13.29 -2.50 1.68
CA LEU A 149 -13.01 -2.38 0.25
C LEU A 149 -13.00 -3.75 -0.44
N ARG A 150 -12.36 -4.74 0.18
CA ARG A 150 -12.33 -6.12 -0.31
C ARG A 150 -13.74 -6.70 -0.46
N LYS A 151 -14.60 -6.53 0.55
CA LYS A 151 -15.99 -7.00 0.51
C LYS A 151 -16.80 -6.28 -0.57
N SER A 152 -16.67 -4.96 -0.66
CA SER A 152 -17.35 -4.16 -1.69
C SER A 152 -16.97 -4.61 -3.09
N LEU A 153 -15.66 -4.77 -3.35
CA LEU A 153 -15.16 -5.23 -4.64
C LEU A 153 -15.68 -6.63 -4.98
N GLN A 154 -15.72 -7.54 -4.01
CA GLN A 154 -16.25 -8.89 -4.23
C GLN A 154 -17.76 -8.87 -4.57
N GLN A 155 -18.53 -8.01 -3.90
CA GLN A 155 -19.94 -7.80 -4.22
C GLN A 155 -20.12 -7.23 -5.62
N GLU A 156 -19.30 -6.26 -6.00
CA GLU A 156 -19.37 -5.61 -7.31
C GLU A 156 -18.96 -6.57 -8.44
N ILE A 157 -17.94 -7.40 -8.25
CA ILE A 157 -17.58 -8.48 -9.18
C ILE A 157 -18.75 -9.46 -9.33
N THR A 158 -19.36 -9.87 -8.22
CA THR A 158 -20.49 -10.83 -8.24
C THR A 158 -21.69 -10.22 -8.96
N ARG A 159 -22.00 -8.95 -8.70
CA ARG A 159 -23.09 -8.21 -9.35
C ARG A 159 -22.83 -8.04 -10.86
N SER A 160 -21.62 -7.63 -11.23
CA SER A 160 -21.22 -7.47 -12.64
C SER A 160 -21.29 -8.81 -13.38
N GLN A 161 -20.78 -9.89 -12.78
CA GLN A 161 -20.85 -11.23 -13.36
C GLN A 161 -22.30 -11.73 -13.51
N ALA A 162 -23.17 -11.45 -12.55
CA ALA A 162 -24.60 -11.77 -12.66
C ALA A 162 -25.26 -10.98 -13.79
N GLY A 163 -24.91 -9.69 -13.94
CA GLY A 163 -25.35 -8.85 -15.06
C GLY A 163 -24.95 -9.43 -16.40
N VAL A 164 -23.66 -9.71 -16.60
CA VAL A 164 -23.16 -10.32 -17.85
C VAL A 164 -23.84 -11.65 -18.15
N ARG A 165 -24.07 -12.51 -17.15
CA ARG A 165 -24.79 -13.78 -17.35
C ARG A 165 -26.24 -13.54 -17.79
N LEU A 166 -26.92 -12.56 -17.20
CA LEU A 166 -28.28 -12.20 -17.60
C LEU A 166 -28.30 -11.68 -19.03
N ASP A 167 -27.38 -10.78 -19.39
CA ASP A 167 -27.27 -10.21 -20.73
C ASP A 167 -27.08 -11.31 -21.77
N LEU A 168 -26.17 -12.26 -21.52
CA LEU A 168 -25.95 -13.41 -22.42
C LEU A 168 -27.17 -14.31 -22.53
N ASN A 169 -27.92 -14.51 -21.44
CA ASN A 169 -29.13 -15.33 -21.47
C ASN A 169 -30.25 -14.65 -22.25
N LEU A 170 -30.42 -13.34 -22.08
CA LEU A 170 -31.38 -12.55 -22.85
C LEU A 170 -31.01 -12.54 -24.33
N GLU A 171 -29.74 -12.32 -24.65
CA GLU A 171 -29.24 -12.31 -26.02
C GLU A 171 -29.36 -13.68 -26.70
N LYS A 172 -29.07 -14.77 -25.97
CA LYS A 172 -29.34 -16.13 -26.45
C LYS A 172 -30.82 -16.35 -26.73
N GLY A 173 -31.70 -15.83 -25.87
CA GLY A 173 -33.15 -15.85 -26.08
C GLY A 173 -33.54 -15.14 -27.37
N ARG A 174 -33.06 -13.89 -27.54
CA ARG A 174 -33.30 -13.07 -28.74
C ARG A 174 -32.84 -13.77 -30.01
N ILE A 175 -31.61 -14.28 -30.06
CA ILE A 175 -31.07 -15.00 -31.22
C ILE A 175 -31.93 -16.22 -31.54
N ARG A 176 -32.38 -16.96 -30.53
CA ARG A 176 -33.25 -18.13 -30.74
C ARG A 176 -34.58 -17.73 -31.35
N ASP A 177 -35.22 -16.69 -30.82
CA ASP A 177 -36.51 -16.23 -31.30
C ASP A 177 -36.40 -15.69 -32.74
N GLU A 178 -35.32 -14.96 -33.06
CA GLU A 178 -35.01 -14.52 -34.43
C GLU A 178 -34.75 -15.70 -35.37
N THR A 179 -34.08 -16.74 -34.89
CA THR A 179 -33.84 -17.97 -35.68
C THR A 179 -35.15 -18.70 -35.96
N ILE A 180 -36.06 -18.77 -34.98
CA ILE A 180 -37.40 -19.36 -35.16
C ILE A 180 -38.19 -18.56 -36.20
N GLU A 181 -38.19 -17.24 -36.12
CA GLU A 181 -38.86 -16.37 -37.09
C GLU A 181 -38.30 -16.57 -38.50
N GLN A 182 -36.97 -16.67 -38.65
CA GLN A 182 -36.33 -16.95 -39.93
C GLN A 182 -36.71 -18.32 -40.48
N HIS A 183 -36.74 -19.36 -39.64
CA HIS A 183 -37.20 -20.69 -40.05
C HIS A 183 -38.67 -20.69 -40.48
N GLU A 184 -39.53 -19.93 -39.81
CA GLU A 184 -40.93 -19.79 -40.22
C GLU A 184 -41.05 -19.10 -41.59
N LYS A 185 -40.29 -18.03 -41.83
CA LYS A 185 -40.24 -17.35 -43.13
C LYS A 185 -39.73 -18.26 -44.25
N LEU A 186 -38.69 -19.04 -43.97
CA LEU A 186 -38.14 -20.02 -44.91
C LEU A 186 -39.19 -21.07 -45.24
N ARG A 187 -39.83 -21.67 -44.23
CA ARG A 187 -40.87 -22.69 -44.43
C ARG A 187 -42.05 -22.16 -45.26
N LYS A 188 -42.54 -20.95 -44.97
CA LYS A 188 -43.60 -20.31 -45.78
C LYS A 188 -43.18 -20.12 -47.24
N THR A 189 -41.90 -19.84 -47.47
CA THR A 189 -41.35 -19.68 -48.82
C THR A 189 -41.23 -21.04 -49.52
N ASP A 190 -40.78 -22.08 -48.82
CA ASP A 190 -40.72 -23.45 -49.34
C ASP A 190 -42.12 -23.98 -49.70
N ASP A 191 -43.10 -23.80 -48.81
CA ASP A 191 -44.50 -24.17 -49.05
C ASP A 191 -45.06 -23.45 -50.30
N LYS A 192 -44.69 -22.17 -50.49
CA LYS A 192 -45.08 -21.40 -51.68
C LYS A 192 -44.43 -21.96 -52.94
N ILE A 193 -43.13 -22.28 -52.92
CA ILE A 193 -42.43 -22.90 -54.05
C ILE A 193 -43.08 -24.23 -54.43
N GLU A 194 -43.40 -25.07 -53.45
CA GLU A 194 -44.06 -26.36 -53.71
C GLU A 194 -45.45 -26.16 -54.35
N SER A 195 -46.22 -25.16 -53.88
CA SER A 195 -47.50 -24.80 -54.48
C SER A 195 -47.36 -24.32 -55.93
N GLU A 196 -46.33 -23.53 -56.24
CA GLU A 196 -46.04 -23.06 -57.59
C GLU A 196 -45.63 -24.22 -58.52
N ILE A 197 -44.84 -25.18 -58.02
CA ILE A 197 -44.48 -26.39 -58.78
C ILE A 197 -45.72 -27.23 -59.11
N LEU A 198 -46.62 -27.43 -58.15
CA LEU A 198 -47.88 -28.14 -58.37
C LEU A 198 -48.78 -27.42 -59.39
N ALA A 199 -48.85 -26.09 -59.31
CA ALA A 199 -49.58 -25.28 -60.26
C ALA A 199 -49.01 -25.41 -61.68
N LEU A 200 -47.69 -25.31 -61.84
CA LEU A 200 -47.01 -25.50 -63.13
C LEU A 200 -47.22 -26.92 -63.69
N LYS A 201 -47.17 -27.95 -62.83
CA LYS A 201 -47.44 -29.33 -63.24
C LYS A 201 -48.88 -29.50 -63.76
N LYS A 202 -49.86 -28.92 -63.07
CA LYS A 202 -51.27 -28.94 -63.50
C LYS A 202 -51.47 -28.19 -64.82
N GLN A 203 -50.82 -27.04 -64.99
CA GLN A 203 -50.85 -26.30 -66.26
C GLN A 203 -50.26 -27.15 -67.40
N MET A 204 -49.14 -27.83 -67.16
CA MET A 204 -48.51 -28.72 -68.13
C MET A 204 -49.42 -29.91 -68.51
N GLU A 205 -50.09 -30.53 -67.54
CA GLU A 205 -51.08 -31.58 -67.80
C GLU A 205 -52.26 -31.05 -68.63
N GLY A 206 -52.73 -29.83 -68.33
CA GLY A 206 -53.75 -29.14 -69.12
C GLY A 206 -53.32 -28.91 -70.58
N ILE A 207 -52.09 -28.44 -70.80
CA ILE A 207 -51.53 -28.24 -72.15
C ILE A 207 -51.47 -29.57 -72.91
N LYS A 208 -51.04 -30.67 -72.26
CA LYS A 208 -51.03 -32.00 -72.90
C LYS A 208 -52.43 -32.42 -73.37
N LEU A 209 -53.46 -32.20 -72.56
CA LEU A 209 -54.84 -32.51 -72.92
C LEU A 209 -55.35 -31.62 -74.06
N GLN A 210 -55.03 -30.33 -74.05
CA GLN A 210 -55.37 -29.41 -75.14
C GLN A 210 -54.74 -29.86 -76.46
N ILE A 211 -53.45 -30.23 -76.46
CA ILE A 211 -52.77 -30.77 -77.65
C ILE A 211 -53.51 -32.02 -78.15
N LEU A 212 -53.88 -32.93 -77.26
CA LEU A 212 -54.62 -34.15 -77.63
C LEU A 212 -56.00 -33.82 -78.23
N GLN A 213 -56.73 -32.85 -77.66
CA GLN A 213 -57.99 -32.37 -78.21
C GLN A 213 -57.82 -31.74 -79.60
N TYR A 214 -56.78 -30.91 -79.81
CA TYR A 214 -56.47 -30.35 -81.12
C TYR A 214 -56.16 -31.44 -82.15
N MET A 215 -55.41 -32.48 -81.76
CA MET A 215 -55.12 -33.63 -82.62
C MET A 215 -56.40 -34.37 -83.03
N ILE A 216 -57.33 -34.60 -82.09
CA ILE A 216 -58.63 -35.19 -82.41
C ILE A 216 -59.39 -34.28 -83.39
N GLY A 217 -59.46 -32.98 -83.11
CA GLY A 217 -60.15 -32.00 -83.96
C GLY A 217 -59.60 -31.95 -85.39
N THR A 218 -58.28 -31.97 -85.58
CA THR A 218 -57.67 -31.96 -86.92
C THR A 218 -57.91 -33.27 -87.66
N ILE A 219 -57.84 -34.43 -86.99
CA ILE A 219 -58.15 -35.73 -87.60
C ILE A 219 -59.63 -35.78 -88.02
N THR A 220 -60.55 -35.35 -87.15
CA THR A 220 -61.98 -35.30 -87.48
C THR A 220 -62.27 -34.34 -88.64
N ALA A 221 -61.67 -33.14 -88.64
CA ALA A 221 -61.84 -32.18 -89.73
C ALA A 221 -61.30 -32.74 -91.07
N GLY A 222 -60.11 -33.35 -91.05
CA GLY A 222 -59.54 -34.03 -92.21
C GLY A 222 -60.42 -35.16 -92.72
N GLY A 223 -60.92 -36.01 -91.81
CA GLY A 223 -61.85 -37.09 -92.14
C GLY A 223 -63.16 -36.59 -92.77
N THR A 224 -63.74 -35.51 -92.23
CA THR A 224 -64.95 -34.86 -92.78
C THR A 224 -64.70 -34.31 -94.18
N LEU A 225 -63.54 -33.70 -94.44
CA LEU A 225 -63.19 -33.22 -95.79
C LEU A 225 -63.07 -34.36 -96.80
N VAL A 226 -62.43 -35.48 -96.42
CA VAL A 226 -62.33 -36.66 -97.27
C VAL A 226 -63.71 -37.23 -97.57
N LEU A 227 -64.57 -37.37 -96.56
CA LEU A 227 -65.95 -37.82 -96.74
C LEU A 227 -66.76 -36.86 -97.63
N GLY A 228 -66.62 -35.55 -97.45
CA GLY A 228 -67.25 -34.54 -98.29
C GLY A 228 -66.78 -34.62 -99.76
N TYR A 229 -65.48 -34.86 -99.98
CA TYR A 229 -64.94 -35.06 -101.33
C TYR A 229 -65.51 -36.32 -101.99
N ILE A 230 -65.58 -37.45 -101.26
CA ILE A 230 -66.18 -38.69 -101.77
C ILE A 230 -67.66 -38.45 -102.15
N HIS A 231 -68.41 -37.72 -101.32
CA HIS A 231 -69.81 -37.40 -101.61
C HIS A 231 -69.99 -36.47 -102.81
N PHE A 232 -69.06 -35.53 -103.05
CA PHE A 232 -69.08 -34.68 -104.23
C PHE A 232 -68.73 -35.42 -105.53
N LEU A 233 -67.95 -36.50 -105.43
CA LEU A 233 -67.51 -37.29 -106.59
C LEU A 233 -68.47 -38.43 -106.99
N SER A 234 -69.32 -38.89 -106.06
CA SER A 234 -70.32 -39.95 -106.27
C SER A 234 -71.68 -39.39 -106.70
#